data_AF-A0A645GN31-F1
#
_entry.id   AF-A0A645GN31-F1
#
_cell.length_a   1.000
_cell.length_b   1.000
_cell.length_c   1.000
_cell.angle_alpha   90.00
_cell.angle_beta   90.00
_cell.angle_gamma   90.00
#
_symmetry.space_group_name_H-M   'P 1'
#
loop_
_entity.id
_entity.type
_entity.pdbx_description
1 polymer ?
#
loop_
_entity_poly.entity_id
_entity_poly.type
_entity_poly.pdbx_seq_one_letter_code
_entity_poly.pdbx_strand_id
1 'polypeptide(L)' 'MVIRGHTHDPGVRILEGTPIINPGECSGVLSGKCTVAILEIANLNVEITELELD' A
#
# COMPACT_ATOMS: atom_id res chain seq x y z
N MET A 1 1.85 12.67 -5.08
CA MET A 1 1.99 11.32 -4.48
C MET A 1 2.96 10.51 -5.30
N VAL A 2 3.62 9.52 -4.70
CA VAL A 2 4.46 8.53 -5.40
C VAL A 2 4.02 7.15 -4.94
N ILE A 3 3.76 6.25 -5.90
CA ILE A 3 3.41 4.86 -5.64
C ILE A 3 4.61 4.00 -6.03
N ARG A 4 5.04 3.11 -5.13
CA ARG A 4 6.15 2.17 -5.36
C ARG A 4 5.78 0.78 -4.86
N GLY A 5 6.44 -0.24 -5.38
CA GLY A 5 6.39 -1.61 -4.85
C GLY A 5 7.80 -2.09 -4.48
N HIS A 6 8.15 -3.29 -4.95
CA HIS A 6 9.46 -3.94 -4.86
C HIS A 6 9.88 -4.45 -3.46
N THR A 7 9.64 -3.71 -2.37
CA THR A 7 10.05 -4.18 -1.03
C THR A 7 9.05 -5.10 -0.36
N HIS A 8 7.84 -5.24 -0.90
CA HIS A 8 6.74 -6.05 -0.38
C HIS A 8 6.18 -5.60 0.99
N ASP A 9 6.80 -4.58 1.59
CA ASP A 9 6.41 -3.98 2.87
C ASP A 9 5.34 -2.88 2.67
N PRO A 10 4.08 -3.11 3.07
CA PRO A 10 3.00 -2.14 2.88
C PRO A 10 3.15 -0.95 3.83
N GLY A 11 2.78 0.23 3.35
CA GLY A 11 2.72 1.41 4.21
C GLY A 11 2.64 2.73 3.46
N VAL A 12 2.35 3.77 4.24
CA VAL A 12 2.25 5.15 3.78
C VAL A 12 3.18 6.02 4.60
N ARG A 13 3.97 6.85 3.92
CA ARG A 13 4.82 7.86 4.57
C ARG A 13 4.53 9.21 3.93
N ILE A 14 4.55 10.27 4.73
CA ILE A 14 4.48 11.64 4.21
C ILE A 14 5.90 12.20 4.19
N LEU A 15 6.41 12.53 3.01
CA LEU A 15 7.67 13.22 2.82
C LEU A 15 7.40 14.57 2.18
N GLU A 16 7.72 15.66 2.88
CA GLU A 16 7.52 17.03 2.38
C GLU A 16 6.09 17.29 1.85
N GLY A 17 5.08 16.80 2.57
CA GLY A 17 3.67 16.91 2.18
C GLY A 17 3.24 15.98 1.04
N THR A 18 4.15 15.19 0.47
CA THR A 18 3.85 14.21 -0.57
C THR A 18 3.63 12.81 0.04
N PRO A 19 2.47 12.18 -0.18
CA PRO A 19 2.26 10.78 0.18
C PRO A 19 3.15 9.86 -0.67
N ILE A 20 3.91 9.00 0.01
CA ILE A 20 4.68 7.90 -0.56
C ILE A 20 4.01 6.61 -0.14
N ILE A 21 3.45 5.90 -1.11
CA ILE A 21 2.57 4.75 -0.90
C ILE A 21 3.28 3.49 -1.39
N ASN A 22 3.32 2.47 -0.53
CA ASN A 22 3.64 1.10 -0.91
C ASN A 22 2.43 0.22 -0.59
N PRO A 23 1.77 -0.42 -1.59
CA PRO A 23 0.64 -1.30 -1.32
C PRO A 23 1.06 -2.62 -0.66
N GLY A 24 2.36 -2.93 -0.63
CA GLY A 24 2.87 -4.23 -0.19
C GLY A 24 2.90 -5.22 -1.35
N GLU A 25 2.64 -6.49 -1.04
CA GLU A 25 2.60 -7.59 -2.00
C GLU A 25 1.18 -8.14 -2.10
N CYS A 26 0.61 -8.14 -3.29
CA CYS A 26 -0.73 -8.69 -3.49
C CYS A 26 -0.76 -10.23 -3.39
N SER A 27 0.29 -10.90 -3.86
CA SER A 27 0.39 -12.37 -3.84
C SER A 27 0.67 -12.97 -2.46
N GLY A 28 1.20 -12.18 -1.51
CA GLY A 28 1.59 -12.67 -0.18
C GLY A 28 2.65 -13.77 -0.15
N VAL A 29 3.33 -14.06 -1.27
CA VAL A 29 4.27 -15.20 -1.39
C VAL A 29 5.54 -14.96 -0.57
N LEU A 30 6.07 -13.74 -0.55
CA LEU A 30 7.28 -13.43 0.23
C LEU A 30 6.96 -12.95 1.64
N SER A 31 5.90 -12.15 1.78
CA SER A 31 5.53 -11.52 3.06
C SER A 31 4.58 -12.35 3.93
N GLY A 32 3.90 -13.36 3.35
CA GLY A 32 2.81 -14.08 4.00
C GLY A 32 1.51 -13.29 4.09
N LYS A 33 1.45 -12.07 3.53
CA LYS A 33 0.30 -11.16 3.62
C LYS A 33 -0.08 -10.63 2.25
N CYS A 34 -1.31 -10.90 1.83
CA CYS A 34 -1.84 -10.36 0.58
C CYS A 34 -2.39 -8.97 0.86
N THR A 35 -1.71 -7.91 0.39
CA THR A 35 -2.09 -6.52 0.73
C THR A 35 -2.29 -5.66 -0.51
N VAL A 36 -3.25 -4.74 -0.42
CA VAL A 36 -3.54 -3.72 -1.44
C VAL A 36 -3.70 -2.34 -0.77
N ALA A 37 -3.55 -1.28 -1.56
CA ALA A 37 -3.84 0.09 -1.13
C ALA A 37 -5.07 0.65 -1.86
N ILE A 38 -6.01 1.23 -1.10
CA ILE A 38 -7.15 1.99 -1.63
C ILE A 38 -6.87 3.47 -1.37
N LEU A 39 -6.90 4.28 -2.43
CA LEU A 39 -6.64 5.72 -2.37
C LEU A 39 -7.92 6.49 -2.72
N GLU A 40 -8.39 7.32 -1.79
CA GLU A 40 -9.44 8.30 -2.05
C GLU A 40 -8.82 9.55 -2.70
N ILE A 41 -9.17 9.83 -3.95
CA ILE A 41 -8.59 10.92 -4.73
C ILE A 41 -9.02 12.29 -4.19
N ALA A 42 -10.24 12.39 -3.63
CA ALA A 42 -10.77 13.67 -3.16
C ALA A 42 -9.99 14.26 -1.98
N ASN A 43 -9.42 13.43 -1.11
CA ASN A 43 -8.74 13.86 0.11
C ASN A 43 -7.35 13.22 0.33
N LEU A 44 -6.91 12.36 -0.59
CA LEU A 44 -5.65 11.63 -0.54
C LEU A 44 -5.50 10.69 0.67
N ASN A 45 -6.61 10.28 1.30
CA ASN A 45 -6.58 9.23 2.30
C ASN A 45 -6.24 7.89 1.65
N VAL A 46 -5.36 7.13 2.30
CA VAL A 46 -4.92 5.83 1.84
C VAL A 46 -5.19 4.80 2.91
N GLU A 47 -5.88 3.74 2.55
CA GLU A 47 -6.11 2.56 3.37
C GLU A 47 -5.27 1.40 2.84
N ILE A 48 -4.55 0.71 3.72
CA ILE A 48 -3.90 -0.57 3.42
C ILE A 48 -4.84 -1.67 3.91
N THR A 49 -5.28 -2.53 2.99
CA THR A 49 -6.21 -3.63 3.27
C THR A 49 -5.51 -4.96 3.01
N GLU A 50 -5.57 -5.87 3.98
CA GLU A 50 -5.16 -7.26 3.81
C GLU A 50 -6.34 -8.05 3.20
N LEU A 51 -6.07 -8.84 2.16
CA LEU A 51 -7.04 -9.64 1.45
C LEU A 51 -7.13 -11.02 2.08
N GLU A 52 -8.36 -11.46 2.36
CA GLU A 52 -8.65 -12.85 2.65
C GLU A 52 -8.87 -13.59 1.31
N LEU A 53 -8.13 -14.68 1.10
CA LEU A 53 -8.21 -15.51 -0.09
C LEU A 53 -8.80 -16.87 0.33
N ASP A 54 -9.98 -17.18 -0.21
CA ASP A 54 -10.68 -18.46 -0.03
C ASP A 54 -10.02 -19.64 -0.77
#